data_AF-A0A944XTZ3-F1
#
_entry.id   AF-A0A944XTZ3-F1
#
_cell.length_a   1.000
_cell.length_b   1.000
_cell.length_c   1.000
_cell.angle_alpha   90.00
_cell.angle_beta   90.00
_cell.angle_gamma   90.00
#
_symmetry.space_group_name_H-M   'P 1'
#
loop_
_entity.id
_entity.type
_entity.pdbx_description
1 polymer ?
#
loop_
_entity_poly.entity_id
_entity_poly.type
_entity_poly.pdbx_seq_one_letter_code
_entity_poly.pdbx_strand_id
1 'polypeptide(L)' 'MKSNTFDTIVVGAGMSGGWAAKEFSEQGFKTLLLERGPNVEHLKYYPTTNMQPWEFKHRRRLTSVF' A
#
# COMPACT_ATOMS: atom_id res chain seq x y z
N MET A 1 -18.69 2.23 -23.14
CA MET A 1 -17.73 2.27 -22.03
C MET A 1 -18.09 3.45 -21.12
N LYS A 2 -18.19 3.28 -19.80
CA LYS A 2 -18.35 4.41 -18.87
C LYS A 2 -17.03 5.17 -18.81
N SER A 3 -17.05 6.48 -19.04
CA SER A 3 -15.88 7.33 -18.85
C SER A 3 -15.67 7.54 -17.36
N ASN A 4 -14.52 7.10 -16.83
CA ASN A 4 -14.15 7.34 -15.44
C ASN A 4 -13.38 8.66 -15.37
N THR A 5 -14.12 9.76 -15.15
CA THR A 5 -13.53 11.08 -14.91
C THR A 5 -13.21 11.27 -13.44
N PHE A 6 -12.01 11.77 -13.15
CA PHE A 6 -11.51 12.11 -11.82
C PHE A 6 -10.85 13.48 -11.91
N ASP A 7 -10.93 14.26 -10.84
CA ASP A 7 -10.29 15.58 -10.79
C ASP A 7 -8.81 15.45 -10.45
N THR A 8 -8.47 14.43 -9.63
CA THR A 8 -7.11 14.15 -9.20
C THR A 8 -6.86 12.64 -9.22
N ILE A 9 -5.64 12.26 -9.61
CA ILE A 9 -5.17 10.87 -9.58
C ILE A 9 -3.86 10.84 -8.79
N VAL A 10 -3.85 10.05 -7.72
CA VAL A 10 -2.67 9.83 -6.87
C VAL A 10 -2.18 8.40 -7.11
N VAL A 11 -0.90 8.28 -7.48
CA VAL A 11 -0.24 6.99 -7.72
C VAL A 11 0.71 6.71 -6.56
N GLY A 12 0.40 5.68 -5.79
CA GLY A 12 1.08 5.25 -4.57
C GLY A 12 0.30 5.64 -3.32
N ALA A 13 -0.05 4.67 -2.47
CA ALA A 13 -0.66 4.85 -1.15
C ALA A 13 0.37 4.76 -0.01
N GLY A 14 1.62 5.15 -0.30
CA GLY A 14 2.64 5.38 0.74
C GLY A 14 2.32 6.60 1.62
N MET A 15 3.25 6.96 2.51
CA MET A 15 3.04 8.06 3.47
C MET A 15 2.61 9.38 2.80
N SER A 16 3.32 9.81 1.76
CA SER A 16 3.04 11.07 1.07
C SER A 16 1.79 11.00 0.19
N GLY A 17 1.59 9.88 -0.52
CA GLY A 17 0.45 9.71 -1.43
C GLY A 17 -0.87 9.60 -0.67
N GLY A 18 -0.88 8.90 0.47
CA GLY A 18 -2.04 8.87 1.36
C GLY A 18 -2.42 10.26 1.89
N TRP A 19 -1.42 11.07 2.29
CA TRP A 19 -1.66 12.44 2.75
C TRP A 19 -2.23 13.33 1.63
N ALA A 20 -1.64 13.28 0.43
CA ALA A 20 -2.15 14.02 -0.72
C ALA A 20 -3.59 13.61 -1.09
N ALA A 21 -3.87 12.30 -1.13
CA ALA A 21 -5.20 11.79 -1.41
C ALA A 21 -6.23 12.22 -0.37
N LYS A 22 -5.86 12.25 0.92
CA LYS A 22 -6.70 12.79 2.00
C LYS A 22 -7.04 14.25 1.75
N GLU A 23 -6.03 15.10 1.58
CA GLU A 23 -6.21 16.55 1.41
C GLU A 23 -7.10 16.87 0.19
N PHE A 24 -6.87 16.22 -0.96
CA PHE A 24 -7.72 16.41 -2.13
C PHE A 24 -9.16 15.91 -1.93
N SER A 25 -9.33 14.78 -1.24
CA SER A 25 -10.66 14.25 -0.95
C SER A 25 -11.45 15.14 0.01
N GLU A 26 -10.79 15.71 1.03
CA GLU A 26 -11.41 16.64 1.99
C GLU A 26 -11.78 17.98 1.36
N GLN A 27 -11.03 18.42 0.35
CA GLN A 27 -11.34 19.61 -0.45
C GLN A 27 -12.48 19.37 -1.47
N GLY A 28 -13.02 18.16 -1.54
CA GLY A 28 -14.16 17.81 -2.39
C GLY A 28 -13.81 17.35 -3.80
N PHE A 29 -12.53 17.13 -4.11
CA PHE A 29 -12.12 16.59 -5.41
C PHE A 29 -12.44 15.10 -5.51
N LYS A 30 -12.96 14.68 -6.65
CA LYS A 30 -13.15 13.26 -6.97
C LYS A 30 -11.78 12.63 -7.23
N THR A 31 -11.18 12.12 -6.16
CA THR A 31 -9.80 11.63 -6.13
C THR A 31 -9.74 10.11 -6.37
N LEU A 32 -8.90 9.67 -7.31
CA LEU A 32 -8.53 8.26 -7.48
C LEU A 32 -7.17 8.00 -6.84
N LEU A 33 -7.08 7.03 -5.93
CA LEU A 33 -5.82 6.54 -5.37
C LEU A 33 -5.52 5.14 -5.89
N LEU A 34 -4.34 4.94 -6.46
CA LEU A 34 -3.87 3.65 -6.98
C LEU A 34 -2.63 3.19 -6.21
N GLU A 35 -2.58 1.94 -5.79
CA GLU A 35 -1.41 1.33 -5.15
C GLU A 35 -1.15 -0.05 -5.75
N ARG A 36 0.12 -0.43 -5.89
CA ARG A 36 0.52 -1.75 -6.40
C ARG A 36 0.25 -2.83 -5.34
N GLY A 37 0.51 -2.51 -4.07
CA GLY A 37 0.35 -3.44 -2.96
C GLY A 37 -1.11 -3.82 -2.67
N PRO A 38 -1.35 -4.98 -2.03
CA PRO A 38 -2.68 -5.34 -1.54
C PRO A 38 -3.09 -4.42 -0.38
N ASN A 39 -4.40 -4.33 -0.11
CA ASN A 39 -4.89 -3.67 1.10
C ASN A 39 -4.49 -4.48 2.34
N VAL A 40 -3.57 -3.96 3.15
CA VAL A 40 -3.10 -4.60 4.38
C VAL A 40 -3.71 -3.89 5.57
N GLU A 41 -4.69 -4.53 6.21
CA GLU A 41 -5.28 -4.04 7.45
C GLU A 41 -4.37 -4.39 8.64
N HIS A 42 -4.09 -3.38 9.47
CA HIS A 42 -3.43 -3.54 10.76
C HIS A 42 -4.17 -4.60 11.60
N LEU A 43 -3.43 -5.44 12.33
CA LEU A 43 -3.92 -6.55 13.19
C LEU A 43 -4.46 -7.80 12.48
N LYS A 44 -4.94 -7.70 11.24
CA LYS A 44 -5.52 -8.85 10.52
C LYS A 44 -4.53 -9.53 9.58
N TYR A 45 -3.72 -8.76 8.87
CA TYR A 45 -2.84 -9.26 7.82
C TYR A 45 -1.36 -9.09 8.16
N TYR A 46 -1.02 -9.39 9.41
CA TYR A 46 0.35 -9.40 9.94
C TYR A 46 0.85 -10.82 10.17
N PRO A 47 0.95 -11.65 9.11
CA PRO A 47 1.31 -13.06 9.26
C PRO A 47 2.72 -13.24 9.84
N THR A 48 3.62 -12.29 9.59
CA THR A 48 5.03 -12.40 9.95
C THR A 48 5.43 -11.59 11.17
N THR A 49 4.55 -10.78 11.76
CA THR A 49 4.93 -9.81 12.81
C THR A 49 5.43 -10.48 14.09
N ASN A 50 4.83 -11.61 14.47
CA ASN A 50 5.23 -12.38 15.64
C ASN A 50 6.15 -13.56 15.31
N MET A 51 6.58 -13.70 14.04
CA MET A 51 7.42 -14.81 13.65
C MET A 51 8.84 -14.63 14.19
N GLN A 52 9.37 -15.68 14.80
CA GLN A 52 10.74 -15.76 15.25
C GLN A 52 11.68 -15.96 14.05
N PRO A 53 12.95 -15.52 14.12
CA PRO A 53 13.88 -15.60 12.99
C PRO A 53 14.04 -16.99 12.36
N TRP A 54 13.86 -18.07 13.13
CA TRP A 54 13.94 -19.46 12.66
C TRP A 54 12.68 -19.97 11.95
N GLU A 55 11.54 -19.31 12.12
CA GLU A 55 10.25 -19.69 11.50
C GLU A 55 10.18 -19.24 10.03
N PHE A 56 11.00 -18.26 9.64
CA PHE A 56 11.15 -17.87 8.24
C PHE A 56 11.83 -18.98 7.44
N LYS A 57 11.28 -19.34 6.28
CA LYS A 57 11.79 -20.41 5.37
C LYS A 57 13.30 -20.38 5.13
N HIS A 58 13.87 -19.18 5.00
CA HIS A 58 15.30 -18.97 4.78
C HIS A 58 16.02 -18.34 5.97
N ARG A 59 15.36 -18.27 7.14
CA ARG A 59 15.87 -17.67 8.38
C ARG A 59 16.50 -16.28 8.19
N ARG A 60 15.87 -15.47 7.32
CA ARG A 60 16.34 -14.15 6.88
C ARG A 60 17.74 -14.11 6.24
N ARG A 61 18.30 -15.26 5.81
CA ARG A 61 19.53 -15.29 5.03
C ARG A 61 19.24 -14.74 3.63
N LEU A 62 20.08 -13.82 3.17
CA LEU A 62 20.10 -13.38 1.78
C LEU A 62 20.52 -14.56 0.90
N THR A 63 19.80 -14.78 -0.20
CA THR A 63 20.26 -15.69 -1.25
C THR A 63 21.45 -15.05 -1.97
N SER A 64 22.51 -15.83 -2.18
CA SER A 64 23.78 -15.37 -2.78
C SER A 64 23.71 -15.06 -4.27
N VAL A 65 22.52 -14.99 -4.85
CA VAL A 65 22.34 -14.93 -6.30
C VAL A 65 21.80 -13.56 -6.67
N PHE A 66 22.63 -12.80 -7.37
CA PHE A 66 22.27 -11.59 -8.11
C PHE A 66 21.82 -11.97 -9.50
#